data_AF-A0A2K6QZY6-F1
#
_entry.id   AF-A0A2K6QZY6-F1
#
_cell.length_a   1.000
_cell.length_b   1.000
_cell.length_c   1.000
_cell.angle_alpha   90.00
_cell.angle_beta   90.00
_cell.angle_gamma   90.00
#
_symmetry.space_group_name_H-M   'P 1'
#
loop_
_entity.id
_entity.type
_entity.pdbx_description
1 polymer ?
#
loop_
_entity_poly.entity_id
_entity_poly.type
_entity_poly.pdbx_seq_one_letter_code
_entity_poly.pdbx_strand_id
1 'polypeptide(L)' 'MAEQATKSVLFVCLGNICRSPIAEAVFRKLVTDQNISENWRVDSAATSGGSWTAVLFLTGTWAGPQTQEL' A
#
# COMPACT_ATOMS: atom_id res chain seq x y z
N MET A 1 -4.23 -29.81 -9.41
CA MET A 1 -4.38 -28.75 -8.39
C MET A 1 -5.09 -27.59 -9.08
N ALA A 2 -6.20 -27.09 -8.54
CA ALA A 2 -6.96 -26.02 -9.18
C ALA A 2 -6.12 -24.74 -9.26
N GLU A 3 -6.10 -24.08 -10.41
CA GLU A 3 -5.48 -22.77 -10.63
C GLU A 3 -6.03 -21.79 -9.58
N GLN A 4 -5.19 -21.35 -8.65
CA GLN A 4 -5.61 -20.40 -7.63
C GLN A 4 -5.61 -19.00 -8.25
N ALA A 5 -6.81 -18.46 -8.47
CA ALA A 5 -6.97 -17.09 -8.95
C ALA A 5 -6.21 -16.09 -8.06
N THR A 6 -5.55 -15.12 -8.68
CA THR A 6 -4.77 -14.08 -8.00
C THR A 6 -5.67 -13.29 -7.05
N LYS A 7 -5.37 -13.34 -5.75
CA LYS A 7 -6.11 -12.62 -4.70
C LYS A 7 -5.43 -11.28 -4.45
N SER A 8 -6.21 -10.23 -4.17
CA SER A 8 -5.69 -8.90 -3.87
C SER A 8 -6.10 -8.47 -2.46
N VAL A 9 -5.18 -7.89 -1.70
CA VAL A 9 -5.42 -7.34 -0.37
C VAL A 9 -4.84 -5.93 -0.25
N LEU A 10 -5.62 -5.03 0.34
CA LEU A 10 -5.22 -3.65 0.61
C LEU A 10 -5.32 -3.38 2.12
N PHE A 11 -4.18 -3.08 2.74
CA PHE A 11 -4.13 -2.72 4.17
C PHE A 11 -4.28 -1.22 4.34
N VAL A 12 -5.29 -0.79 5.11
CA VAL A 12 -5.59 0.63 5.28
C VAL A 12 -5.45 1.03 6.75
N CYS A 13 -4.73 2.14 7.01
CA CYS A 13 -4.79 2.81 8.30
C CYS A 13 -4.86 4.33 8.10
N LEU A 14 -5.04 5.10 9.17
CA LEU A 14 -5.25 6.54 9.07
C LEU A 14 -4.13 7.24 8.26
N GLY A 15 -2.87 7.12 8.66
CA GLY A 15 -1.74 7.81 8.01
C GLY A 15 -0.76 6.94 7.20
N ASN A 16 -1.05 5.66 6.93
CA ASN A 16 -0.14 4.71 6.25
C ASN A 16 1.31 4.58 6.77
N ILE A 17 1.63 5.10 7.97
CA ILE A 17 3.01 5.10 8.52
C ILE A 17 3.29 4.04 9.60
N CYS A 18 2.26 3.53 10.27
CA CYS A 18 2.47 2.62 11.41
C CYS A 18 1.84 1.26 11.19
N ARG A 19 0.52 1.17 11.05
CA ARG A 19 -0.17 -0.13 11.14
C ARG A 19 -0.24 -0.85 9.80
N SER A 20 -0.60 -0.13 8.74
CA SER A 20 -0.69 -0.71 7.40
C SER A 20 0.65 -1.11 6.78
N PRO A 21 1.78 -0.37 6.91
CA PRO A 21 3.05 -0.84 6.32
C PRO A 21 3.61 -2.05 7.08
N ILE A 22 3.37 -2.14 8.40
CA ILE A 22 3.71 -3.34 9.18
C ILE A 22 2.88 -4.53 8.71
N ALA A 23 1.56 -4.35 8.54
CA ALA A 23 0.68 -5.41 8.07
C ALA A 23 1.07 -5.91 6.67
N GLU A 24 1.42 -4.99 5.76
CA GLU A 24 1.92 -5.34 4.44
C GLU A 24 3.23 -6.15 4.50
N ALA A 25 4.23 -5.69 5.27
CA ALA A 25 5.51 -6.36 5.38
C ALA A 25 5.38 -7.78 5.99
N VAL A 26 4.55 -7.92 7.03
CA VAL A 26 4.27 -9.22 7.66
C VAL A 26 3.55 -10.13 6.67
N PHE A 27 2.54 -9.63 5.96
CA PHE A 27 1.79 -10.42 5.01
C PHE A 27 2.65 -10.87 3.82
N ARG A 28 3.49 -9.98 3.26
CA ARG A 28 4.48 -10.32 2.23
C ARG A 28 5.43 -11.42 2.68
N LYS A 29 5.91 -11.37 3.92
CA LYS A 29 6.76 -12.42 4.48
C LYS A 29 6.02 -13.76 4.57
N LEU A 30 4.80 -13.77 5.07
CA LEU A 30 3.99 -15.00 5.20
C LEU A 30 3.69 -15.65 3.84
N VAL A 31 3.33 -14.87 2.81
CA VAL A 31 3.06 -15.43 1.47
C VAL A 31 4.34 -15.92 0.77
N THR A 32 5.48 -15.30 1.08
CA THR A 32 6.80 -15.73 0.57
C THR A 32 7.23 -17.03 1.24
N ASP A 33 7.10 -17.12 2.57
CA ASP A 33 7.44 -18.33 3.34
C ASP A 33 6.54 -19.52 2.92
N GLN A 34 5.31 -19.26 2.45
CA GLN A 34 4.39 -20.26 1.92
C GLN A 34 4.52 -20.52 0.41
N ASN A 35 5.46 -19.88 -0.30
CA ASN A 35 5.64 -19.99 -1.76
C ASN A 35 4.38 -19.70 -2.60
N ILE A 36 3.50 -18.82 -2.10
CA ILE A 36 2.27 -18.40 -2.79
C ILE A 36 2.30 -16.93 -3.20
N SER A 37 3.47 -16.27 -3.13
CA SER A 37 3.63 -14.84 -3.43
C SER A 37 3.11 -14.45 -4.82
N GLU A 38 3.22 -15.33 -5.81
CA GLU A 38 2.76 -15.06 -7.19
C GLU A 38 1.24 -15.02 -7.33
N ASN A 39 0.50 -15.61 -6.38
CA ASN A 39 -0.96 -15.60 -6.37
C ASN A 39 -1.55 -14.45 -5.54
N TRP A 40 -0.72 -13.55 -4.98
CA TRP A 40 -1.17 -12.47 -4.11
C TRP A 40 -0.65 -11.09 -4.53
N ARG A 41 -1.58 -10.15 -4.72
CA ARG A 41 -1.29 -8.72 -4.84
C ARG A 41 -1.52 -8.05 -3.50
N VAL A 42 -0.48 -7.43 -2.94
CA VAL A 42 -0.48 -6.85 -1.59
C VAL A 42 -0.10 -5.38 -1.69
N ASP A 43 -0.91 -4.52 -1.09
CA ASP A 43 -0.71 -3.07 -1.11
C ASP A 43 -1.18 -2.44 0.21
N SER A 44 -0.78 -1.20 0.49
CA SER A 44 -1.20 -0.44 1.66
C SER A 44 -1.49 1.03 1.35
N ALA A 45 -2.47 1.61 2.05
CA ALA A 45 -2.94 2.98 1.82
C ALA A 45 -3.33 3.72 3.11
N ALA A 46 -3.42 5.05 3.00
CA ALA A 46 -3.88 5.95 4.05
C ALA A 46 -5.38 6.25 3.90
N THR A 47 -6.14 6.27 4.99
CA THR A 47 -7.53 6.79 4.98
C THR A 47 -7.54 8.32 4.99
N SER A 48 -6.63 8.96 5.74
CA SER A 48 -6.52 10.41 5.78
C SER A 48 -5.55 10.87 4.69
N GLY A 49 -6.09 11.15 3.51
CA GLY A 49 -5.42 11.93 2.44
C GLY A 49 -5.39 13.44 2.76
N GLY A 50 -5.03 13.78 4.01
CA GLY A 50 -5.09 15.13 4.56
C GLY A 50 -3.72 15.80 4.66
N SER A 51 -2.94 15.80 3.58
CA SER A 51 -2.00 16.89 3.31
C SER A 51 -1.76 16.96 1.80
N TRP A 52 -2.75 17.51 1.12
CA TRP A 52 -2.53 18.25 -0.13
C TRP A 52 -1.63 19.49 0.08
N THR A 53 -1.03 19.66 1.26
CA THR A 53 -0.37 20.88 1.74
C THR A 53 1.15 20.75 1.84
N ALA A 54 1.77 19.76 1.19
CA ALA A 54 3.24 19.70 1.08
C ALA A 54 3.78 20.04 -0.32
N VAL A 55 2.94 20.07 -1.37
CA VAL A 55 3.35 20.46 -2.74
C VAL A 55 2.99 21.92 -3.08
N LEU A 56 2.42 22.69 -2.14
CA LEU A 56 1.99 24.07 -2.41
C LEU A 56 3.08 25.13 -2.19
N PHE A 57 4.18 24.83 -1.50
CA PHE A 57 5.16 25.87 -1.13
C PHE A 57 6.40 25.99 -2.03
N LEU A 58 6.65 25.07 -2.98
CA LEU A 58 7.89 25.14 -3.77
C LEU A 58 7.76 25.14 -5.30
N THR A 59 6.67 24.71 -5.94
CA THR A 59 6.66 24.62 -7.42
C THR A 59 5.41 25.11 -8.15
N GLY A 60 4.35 25.57 -7.46
CA GLY A 60 3.22 26.24 -8.12
C GLY A 60 2.53 25.45 -9.24
N THR A 61 2.66 24.11 -9.27
CA THR A 61 2.04 23.28 -10.30
C THR A 61 1.21 22.16 -9.67
N TRP A 62 -0.03 22.04 -10.13
CA TRP A 62 -1.04 21.12 -9.62
C TRP A 62 -0.90 19.78 -10.36
N ALA A 63 -0.29 18.79 -9.71
CA ALA A 63 -0.31 17.41 -10.16
C ALA A 63 -1.02 16.57 -9.10
N GLY A 64 -2.13 15.96 -9.51
CA GLY A 64 -2.99 15.13 -8.67
C GLY A 64 -2.31 13.86 -8.13
N PRO A 65 -3.05 13.07 -7.34
CA PRO A 65 -2.50 12.19 -6.32
C PRO A 65 -1.95 10.90 -6.92
N GLN A 66 -0.62 10.76 -6.99
CA GLN A 66 0.02 9.45 -7.05
C GLN A 66 0.33 8.97 -5.63
N THR A 67 -0.14 7.74 -5.38
CA THR A 67 0.08 6.87 -4.23
C THR A 67 1.56 6.61 -3.97
N GLN A 68 1.90 6.44 -2.68
CA GLN A 68 3.16 5.94 -2.13
C GLN A 68 4.33 6.95 -2.28
N GLU A 69 5.17 7.19 -1.28
CA GLU A 69 6.02 6.23 -0.59
C GLU A 69 6.29 6.66 0.87
N LEU A 70 6.90 5.72 1.61
CA LEU A 70 7.60 5.89 2.88
C LEU A 70 8.45 7.18 2.96
#